data_AF-A0A0H4C7H4-F1
#
_entry.id   AF-A0A0H4C7H4-F1
#
_cell.length_a   1.000
_cell.length_b   1.000
_cell.length_c   1.000
_cell.angle_alpha   90.00
_cell.angle_beta   90.00
_cell.angle_gamma   90.00
#
_symmetry.space_group_name_H-M   'P 1'
#
loop_
_entity.id
_entity.type
_entity.pdbx_description
1 polymer ?
#
loop_
_entity_poly.entity_id
_entity_poly.type
_entity_poly.pdbx_seq_one_letter_code
_entity_poly.pdbx_strand_id
1 'polypeptide(L)' 'MSAAPNAAAVGDAPGRPARPAGYWERVTRIVDQAPPLTNDQRARIRAAFYQPAAKEAAA' A
#
# COMPACT_ATOMS: atom_id res chain seq x y z
N MET A 1 19.27 -12.72 -6.06
CA MET A 1 18.37 -13.08 -4.94
C MET A 1 17.00 -13.35 -5.54
N SER A 2 16.62 -14.62 -5.60
CA SER A 2 15.35 -15.13 -6.12
C SER A 2 14.22 -14.96 -5.09
N ALA A 3 12.98 -14.89 -5.57
CA ALA A 3 11.79 -14.28 -4.99
C ALA A 3 11.25 -14.80 -3.64
N ALA A 4 10.45 -13.94 -2.98
CA ALA A 4 9.28 -14.37 -2.20
C ALA A 4 8.03 -13.74 -2.84
N PRO A 5 7.12 -14.51 -3.46
CA PRO A 5 5.87 -13.99 -3.97
C PRO A 5 4.85 -13.99 -2.84
N ASN A 6 4.86 -12.98 -1.97
CA ASN A 6 3.72 -12.79 -1.08
C ASN A 6 2.64 -11.95 -1.78
N ALA A 7 2.17 -12.47 -2.92
CA ALA A 7 1.02 -11.98 -3.65
C ALA A 7 -0.25 -12.67 -3.09
N ALA A 8 -0.45 -12.64 -1.78
CA ALA A 8 -1.77 -12.89 -1.23
C ALA A 8 -2.67 -11.79 -1.77
N ALA A 9 -3.58 -12.16 -2.67
CA ALA A 9 -4.52 -11.26 -3.30
C ALA A 9 -5.34 -10.53 -2.21
N VAL A 10 -4.98 -9.28 -1.92
CA VAL A 10 -5.68 -8.37 -0.99
C VAL A 10 -7.12 -8.02 -1.47
N GLY A 11 -7.67 -8.81 -2.39
CA GLY A 11 -9.00 -8.70 -2.98
C GLY A 11 -10.01 -9.71 -2.45
N ASP A 12 -9.59 -10.79 -1.79
CA ASP A 12 -10.46 -11.92 -1.40
C ASP A 12 -11.12 -11.76 -0.01
N ALA A 13 -11.28 -10.52 0.46
CA ALA A 13 -12.05 -10.27 1.66
C ALA A 13 -13.55 -10.45 1.33
N PRO A 14 -14.34 -11.15 2.16
CA PRO A 14 -15.77 -11.32 1.92
C PRO A 14 -16.44 -9.94 1.79
N GLY A 15 -17.18 -9.74 0.69
CA GLY A 15 -17.85 -8.48 0.37
C GLY A 15 -17.04 -7.46 -0.43
N ARG A 16 -15.77 -7.73 -0.77
CA ARG A 16 -15.00 -6.91 -1.72
C ARG A 16 -15.12 -7.50 -3.12
N PRO A 17 -15.50 -6.72 -4.15
CA PRO A 17 -15.49 -7.21 -5.53
C PRO A 17 -14.06 -7.55 -5.97
N ALA A 18 -13.95 -8.60 -6.79
CA ALA A 18 -12.68 -8.98 -7.39
C ALA A 18 -12.09 -7.78 -8.14
N ARG A 19 -10.77 -7.58 -8.01
CA ARG A 19 -10.08 -6.52 -8.74
C ARG A 19 -10.01 -6.92 -10.23
N PRO A 20 -10.32 -6.01 -11.16
CA PRO A 20 -10.17 -6.30 -12.58
C PRO A 20 -8.70 -6.51 -12.94
N ALA A 21 -8.46 -7.27 -14.02
CA ALA A 21 -7.13 -7.36 -14.62
C ALA A 21 -6.60 -5.95 -14.92
N GLY A 22 -5.31 -5.71 -14.67
CA GLY A 22 -4.71 -4.38 -14.90
C GLY A 22 -4.94 -3.35 -13.77
N TYR A 23 -5.55 -3.74 -12.64
CA TYR A 23 -5.87 -2.80 -11.55
C TYR A 23 -4.63 -2.06 -11.03
N TRP A 24 -3.53 -2.79 -10.79
CA TRP A 24 -2.32 -2.19 -10.24
C TRP A 24 -1.59 -1.32 -11.26
N GLU A 25 -1.57 -1.72 -12.54
CA GLU A 25 -1.03 -0.90 -13.62
C GLU A 25 -1.77 0.45 -13.73
N ARG A 26 -3.09 0.44 -13.56
CA ARG A 26 -3.89 1.67 -13.50
C ARG A 26 -3.51 2.52 -12.29
N VAL A 27 -3.40 1.91 -11.10
CA VAL A 27 -3.01 2.62 -9.88
C VAL A 27 -1.63 3.27 -10.03
N THR A 28 -0.64 2.52 -10.52
CA THR A 28 0.71 3.03 -10.77
C THR A 28 0.67 4.24 -11.71
N ARG A 29 -0.04 4.14 -12.84
CA ARG A 29 -0.17 5.26 -13.77
C ARG A 29 -0.76 6.52 -13.11
N ILE A 30 -1.74 6.37 -12.23
CA ILE A 30 -2.35 7.51 -11.53
C ILE A 30 -1.36 8.12 -10.52
N VAL A 31 -0.67 7.28 -9.76
CA VAL A 31 0.31 7.71 -8.76
C VAL A 31 1.47 8.45 -9.42
N ASP A 32 1.93 7.98 -10.57
CA ASP A 32 3.03 8.61 -11.34
C ASP A 32 2.68 10.02 -11.84
N GLN A 33 1.40 10.33 -12.02
CA GLN A 33 0.93 11.66 -12.45
C GLN A 33 0.70 12.61 -11.27
N ALA A 34 0.76 12.14 -10.02
CA ALA A 34 0.47 12.97 -8.86
C ALA A 34 1.65 13.92 -8.54
N PRO A 35 1.38 15.17 -8.11
CA PRO A 35 2.43 16.05 -7.61
C PRO A 35 3.08 15.44 -6.35
N PRO A 36 4.37 15.72 -6.09
CA PRO A 36 5.04 15.24 -4.89
C PRO A 36 4.38 15.81 -3.63
N LEU A 37 4.35 15.01 -2.56
CA LEU A 37 3.80 15.43 -1.28
C LEU A 37 4.64 16.56 -0.65
N THR A 38 3.96 17.58 -0.11
CA THR A 38 4.62 18.63 0.66
C THR A 38 5.18 18.09 1.98
N ASN A 39 6.10 18.84 2.60
CA ASN A 39 6.64 18.48 3.92
C ASN A 39 5.54 18.28 4.96
N ASP A 40 4.54 19.15 4.97
CA ASP A 40 3.42 19.08 5.92
C ASP A 40 2.54 17.86 5.69
N GLN A 41 2.24 17.53 4.44
CA GLN A 41 1.49 16.31 4.09
C GLN A 41 2.26 15.06 4.54
N ARG A 42 3.58 15.02 4.29
CA ARG A 42 4.44 13.92 4.76
C ARG A 42 4.46 13.83 6.28
N ALA A 43 4.54 14.95 6.98
CA ALA A 43 4.52 14.99 8.45
C ALA A 43 3.18 14.46 9.01
N ARG A 44 2.04 14.87 8.43
CA ARG A 44 0.72 14.38 8.82
C ARG A 44 0.56 12.89 8.59
N ILE A 45 0.99 12.38 7.43
CA ILE A 45 0.97 10.94 7.13
C ILE A 45 1.83 10.19 8.15
N ARG A 46 3.08 10.64 8.39
CA ARG A 46 3.95 10.02 9.40
C ARG A 46 3.29 9.98 10.76
N ALA A 47 2.70 11.08 11.21
CA ALA A 47 2.00 11.13 12.51
C ALA A 47 0.80 10.17 12.56
N ALA A 48 0.00 10.09 11.48
CA ALA A 48 -1.18 9.23 11.44
C ALA A 48 -0.86 7.73 11.48
N PHE A 49 0.26 7.33 10.89
CA PHE A 49 0.72 5.93 10.87
C PHE A 49 1.84 5.65 11.87
N TYR A 50 2.18 6.62 12.73
CA TYR A 50 3.17 6.40 13.77
C TYR A 50 2.58 5.44 14.82
N GLN A 51 3.06 4.20 14.80
CA GLN A 51 2.78 3.22 15.85
C GLN A 51 3.99 3.17 16.80
N PRO A 52 3.88 3.67 18.05
CA PRO A 52 5.00 3.73 18.99
C PRO A 52 5.55 2.35 19.39
N ALA A 53 4.82 1.26 19.14
CA ALA A 53 5.30 -0.11 19.26
C ALA A 53 4.45 -1.07 18.42
N ALA A 54 5.05 -1.65 17.37
CA ALA A 54 4.57 -2.87 16.72
C ALA A 54 5.80 -3.62 16.15
N LYS A 55 6.68 -4.07 17.04
CA LYS A 55 7.86 -4.89 16.70
C LYS A 55 7.78 -6.33 17.19
N GLU A 56 6.58 -6.81 17.53
CA GLU A 56 6.37 -8.24 17.81
C GLU A 56 5.22 -8.77 16.96
N ALA A 57 5.53 -9.20 15.73
CA ALA A 57 4.82 -10.25 14.98
C ALA A 57 5.44 -10.37 13.58
N ALA A 58 6.72 -10.74 13.52
CA ALA A 58 7.35 -11.34 12.34
C ALA A 58 8.61 -12.08 12.82
N ALA A 59 8.40 -13.10 13.66
CA ALA A 59 9.37 -14.12 14.02
C ALA A 59 8.75 -15.49 13.71
#